data_AF-K1TM64-F1
#
_entry.id   AF-K1TM64-F1
#
_cell.length_a   1.000
_cell.length_b   1.000
_cell.length_c   1.000
_cell.angle_alpha   90.00
_cell.angle_beta   90.00
_cell.angle_gamma   90.00
#
_symmetry.space_group_name_H-M   'P 1'
#
loop_
_entity.id
_entity.type
_entity.pdbx_description
1 polymer ?
#
loop_
_entity_poly.entity_id
_entity_poly.type
_entity_poly.pdbx_seq_one_letter_code
_entity_poly.pdbx_strand_id
1 'polypeptide(L)'
;MKVFIGILIFLAVITVITLIRAIFWVPKKKTYEPLEDEEVQLNEYRRNLSDAIKFKTVSQPDPKDVDWNEFEKFHKFLEERFPLVYKNLKHEEISDASLLFTVGG
;
A
#
# COMPACT_ATOMS: atom_id res chain seq x y z
N MET A 1 31.96 46.53 7.37
CA MET A 1 30.78 46.41 8.27
C MET A 1 29.45 46.66 7.56
N LYS A 2 29.26 47.76 6.82
CA LYS A 2 28.00 48.06 6.10
C LYS A 2 27.57 46.97 5.08
N VAL A 3 28.52 46.41 4.34
CA VAL A 3 28.27 45.32 3.37
C VAL A 3 27.80 44.04 4.07
N PHE A 4 28.42 43.69 5.20
CA PHE A 4 28.06 42.51 6.00
C PHE A 4 26.65 42.65 6.60
N ILE A 5 26.30 43.85 7.09
CA ILE A 5 24.96 44.16 7.57
C ILE A 5 23.93 44.05 6.43
N GLY A 6 24.27 44.52 5.23
CA GLY A 6 23.41 44.37 4.05
C GLY A 6 23.12 42.91 3.68
N ILE A 7 24.14 42.05 3.72
CA ILE A 7 24.00 40.61 3.46
C ILE A 7 23.12 39.93 4.52
N LEU A 8 23.31 40.27 5.80
CA LEU A 8 22.52 39.69 6.90
C LEU A 8 21.04 40.07 6.80
N ILE A 9 20.75 41.33 6.44
CA ILE A 9 19.37 41.79 6.21
C ILE A 9 18.75 41.05 5.02
N PHE A 10 19.50 40.88 3.93
CA PHE A 10 19.02 40.16 2.76
C PHE A 10 18.68 38.69 3.06
N LEU A 11 19.54 38.01 3.83
CA LEU A 11 19.30 36.65 4.30
C LEU A 11 18.06 36.55 5.18
N ALA A 12 17.92 37.47 6.14
CA ALA A 12 16.75 37.52 7.02
C ALA A 12 15.44 37.71 6.23
N VAL A 13 15.45 38.58 5.22
CA VAL A 13 14.29 38.80 4.35
C VAL A 13 13.94 37.53 3.57
N ILE A 14 14.93 36.83 2.99
CA ILE A 14 14.67 35.57 2.28
C ILE A 14 14.08 34.52 3.23
N THR A 15 14.66 34.35 4.43
CA THR A 15 14.16 33.38 5.41
C THR A 15 12.73 33.68 5.84
N VAL A 16 12.38 34.96 6.05
CA VAL A 16 11.00 35.33 6.38
C VAL A 16 10.05 35.01 5.23
N ILE A 17 10.44 35.32 3.98
CA ILE A 17 9.62 35.04 2.80
C ILE A 17 9.39 33.53 2.62
N THR A 18 10.41 32.70 2.84
CA THR A 18 10.27 31.24 2.71
C THR A 18 9.39 30.66 3.82
N LEU A 19 9.53 31.14 5.06
CA LEU A 19 8.67 30.72 6.17
C LEU A 19 7.21 31.09 5.93
N ILE A 20 6.94 32.30 5.43
CA ILE A 20 5.59 32.73 5.04
C ILE A 20 5.04 31.77 3.98
N ARG A 21 5.78 31.53 2.89
CA ARG A 21 5.32 30.63 1.83
C ARG A 21 5.08 29.20 2.33
N ALA A 22 5.90 28.70 3.26
CA ALA A 22 5.75 27.38 3.83
C ALA A 22 4.48 27.25 4.68
N ILE A 23 4.19 28.24 5.53
CA ILE A 23 2.98 28.26 6.38
C ILE A 23 1.71 28.31 5.53
N PHE A 24 1.73 29.08 4.43
CA PHE A 24 0.58 29.21 3.52
C PHE A 24 0.50 28.13 2.45
N TRP A 25 1.44 27.18 2.41
CA TRP A 25 1.38 26.08 1.46
C TRP A 25 0.33 25.06 1.90
N VAL A 26 -0.80 25.07 1.20
CA VAL A 26 -1.81 24.02 1.32
C VAL A 26 -1.65 23.09 0.13
N PRO A 27 -1.38 21.78 0.33
CA PRO A 27 -1.34 20.84 -0.78
C PRO A 27 -2.69 20.85 -1.50
N LYS A 28 -2.66 20.95 -2.83
CA LYS A 28 -3.87 20.82 -3.64
C LYS A 28 -4.45 19.43 -3.38
N LYS A 29 -5.54 19.36 -2.62
CA LYS A 29 -6.32 18.13 -2.47
C LYS A 29 -6.89 17.83 -3.86
N LYS A 30 -6.55 16.67 -4.40
CA LYS A 30 -7.27 16.14 -5.56
C LYS A 30 -8.71 15.92 -5.10
N THR A 31 -9.64 16.71 -5.61
CA THR A 31 -11.07 16.49 -5.44
C THR A 31 -11.45 15.34 -6.37
N TYR A 32 -11.85 14.23 -5.78
CA TYR A 32 -12.48 13.12 -6.48
C TYR A 32 -13.99 13.27 -6.33
N GLU A 33 -14.75 12.87 -7.34
CA GLU A 33 -16.18 12.69 -7.13
C GLU A 33 -16.39 11.61 -6.06
N PRO A 34 -17.42 11.75 -5.19
CA PRO A 34 -17.78 10.68 -4.28
C PRO A 34 -18.01 9.41 -5.10
N LEU A 35 -17.28 8.35 -4.78
CA LEU A 35 -17.54 7.05 -5.35
C LEU A 35 -18.95 6.63 -4.91
N GLU A 36 -19.70 5.99 -5.82
CA GLU A 36 -20.95 5.34 -5.45
C GLU A 36 -20.66 4.27 -4.38
N ASP A 37 -21.64 4.06 -3.49
CA ASP A 37 -21.54 2.97 -2.53
C ASP A 37 -21.50 1.65 -3.30
N GLU A 38 -20.38 0.94 -3.21
CA GLU A 38 -20.27 -0.41 -3.78
C GLU A 38 -21.19 -1.37 -3.01
N GLU A 39 -21.99 -2.16 -3.74
CA GLU A 39 -22.74 -3.28 -3.17
C GLU A 39 -21.76 -4.42 -2.83
N VAL A 40 -21.17 -4.32 -1.65
CA VAL A 40 -20.25 -5.31 -1.09
C VAL A 40 -21.04 -6.55 -0.62
N GLN A 41 -20.72 -7.73 -1.15
CA GLN A 41 -21.25 -9.02 -0.70
C GLN A 41 -20.75 -9.42 0.70
N LEU A 42 -21.21 -8.70 1.73
CA LEU A 42 -20.68 -8.72 3.09
C LEU A 42 -20.60 -10.11 3.74
N ASN A 43 -21.56 -10.99 3.45
CA ASN A 43 -21.56 -12.37 3.97
C ASN A 43 -20.43 -13.21 3.36
N GLU A 44 -20.15 -13.02 2.07
CA GLU A 44 -19.08 -13.72 1.38
C GLU A 44 -17.72 -13.29 1.91
N TYR A 45 -17.47 -11.98 2.05
CA TYR A 45 -16.20 -11.48 2.60
C TYR A 45 -15.94 -11.97 4.03
N ARG A 46 -16.97 -11.95 4.89
CA ARG A 46 -16.85 -12.48 6.26
C ARG A 46 -16.48 -13.96 6.26
N ARG A 47 -17.12 -14.76 5.41
CA ARG A 47 -16.80 -16.18 5.27
C ARG A 47 -15.41 -16.41 4.71
N ASN A 48 -15.04 -15.72 3.63
CA ASN A 48 -13.72 -15.85 3.01
C ASN A 48 -12.61 -15.46 4.00
N LEU A 49 -12.76 -14.37 4.75
CA LEU A 49 -11.81 -13.99 5.80
C LEU A 49 -11.78 -15.03 6.93
N SER A 50 -12.94 -15.48 7.41
CA SER A 50 -13.01 -16.49 8.47
C SER A 50 -12.37 -17.82 8.07
N ASP A 51 -12.42 -18.19 6.80
CA ASP A 51 -11.77 -19.39 6.28
C ASP A 51 -10.26 -19.16 6.05
N ALA A 52 -9.88 -17.98 5.54
CA ALA A 52 -8.50 -17.58 5.29
C ALA A 52 -7.63 -17.61 6.56
N ILE A 53 -8.15 -17.15 7.70
CA ILE A 53 -7.37 -17.11 8.95
C ILE A 53 -7.06 -18.49 9.55
N LYS A 54 -7.64 -19.57 8.98
CA LYS A 54 -7.40 -20.95 9.45
C LYS A 54 -6.10 -21.54 8.90
N PHE A 55 -5.57 -20.99 7.80
CA PHE A 55 -4.28 -21.38 7.22
C PHE A 55 -3.14 -20.75 8.04
N LYS A 56 -2.22 -21.57 8.54
CA LYS A 56 -1.17 -21.12 9.47
C LYS A 56 0.08 -20.67 8.73
N THR A 57 -0.04 -19.60 7.93
CA THR A 57 1.04 -18.98 7.15
C THR A 57 2.03 -18.20 8.02
N VAL A 58 2.63 -18.88 9.01
CA VAL A 58 3.54 -18.29 10.00
C VAL A 58 4.97 -18.33 9.46
N SER A 59 5.57 -17.16 9.23
CA SER A 59 6.98 -17.03 8.85
C SER A 59 7.92 -17.33 10.04
N GLN A 60 9.10 -17.90 9.76
CA GLN A 60 10.16 -18.14 10.73
C GLN A 60 11.47 -17.45 10.30
N PRO A 61 12.37 -17.12 11.25
CA PRO A 61 13.67 -16.56 10.92
C PRO A 61 14.54 -17.45 10.02
N ASP A 62 14.49 -18.78 10.21
CA ASP A 62 15.09 -19.75 9.30
C ASP A 62 14.01 -20.28 8.33
N PRO A 63 14.16 -20.10 7.00
CA PRO A 63 13.24 -20.64 6.00
C PRO A 63 12.99 -22.14 6.10
N LYS A 64 13.92 -22.91 6.68
CA LYS A 64 13.76 -24.37 6.86
C LYS A 64 12.72 -24.75 7.91
N ASP A 65 12.44 -23.84 8.84
CA ASP A 65 11.47 -24.04 9.92
C ASP A 65 10.06 -23.57 9.52
N VAL A 66 9.91 -23.00 8.32
CA VAL A 66 8.62 -22.57 7.78
C VAL A 66 7.86 -23.76 7.21
N ASP A 67 6.59 -23.90 7.59
CA ASP A 67 5.68 -24.85 6.96
C ASP A 67 5.14 -24.28 5.64
N TRP A 68 5.93 -24.43 4.56
CA TRP A 68 5.58 -23.94 3.23
C TRP A 68 4.29 -24.56 2.65
N ASN A 69 3.90 -25.73 3.14
CA ASN A 69 2.66 -26.38 2.71
C ASN A 69 1.41 -25.62 3.21
N GLU A 70 1.49 -24.91 4.35
CA GLU A 70 0.39 -24.01 4.76
C GLU A 70 0.23 -22.82 3.82
N PHE A 71 1.34 -22.32 3.24
CA PHE A 71 1.29 -21.26 2.22
C PHE A 71 0.72 -21.77 0.90
N GLU A 72 1.13 -22.96 0.44
CA GLU A 72 0.58 -23.57 -0.78
C GLU A 72 -0.94 -23.82 -0.66
N LYS A 73 -1.39 -24.33 0.49
CA LYS A 73 -2.83 -24.49 0.78
C LYS A 73 -3.56 -23.15 0.73
N PHE A 74 -2.95 -22.10 1.27
CA PHE A 74 -3.51 -20.76 1.23
C PHE A 74 -3.60 -20.21 -0.20
N HIS A 75 -2.57 -20.42 -1.03
CA HIS A 75 -2.59 -20.01 -2.44
C HIS A 75 -3.73 -20.69 -3.23
N LYS A 76 -3.91 -22.01 -3.04
CA LYS A 76 -5.02 -22.76 -3.64
C LYS A 76 -6.37 -22.24 -3.18
N PHE A 77 -6.51 -21.95 -1.89
CA PHE A 77 -7.71 -21.32 -1.35
C PHE A 77 -8.01 -19.96 -2.01
N LEU A 78 -6.99 -19.12 -2.22
CA LEU A 78 -7.17 -17.83 -2.88
C LEU A 78 -7.61 -17.99 -4.34
N GLU A 79 -7.06 -18.96 -5.07
CA GLU A 79 -7.47 -19.28 -6.44
C GLU A 79 -8.94 -19.72 -6.50
N GLU A 80 -9.36 -20.57 -5.57
CA GLU A 80 -10.75 -21.04 -5.46
C GLU A 80 -11.74 -19.92 -5.07
N ARG A 81 -11.36 -19.03 -4.15
CA ARG A 81 -12.23 -17.96 -3.65
C ARG A 81 -12.27 -16.74 -4.54
N PHE A 82 -11.22 -16.48 -5.31
CA PHE A 82 -11.11 -15.30 -6.17
C PHE A 82 -10.83 -15.69 -7.63
N PRO A 83 -11.67 -16.53 -8.27
CA PRO A 83 -11.40 -17.06 -9.60
C PRO A 83 -11.31 -15.96 -10.67
N LEU A 84 -12.05 -14.86 -10.50
CA LEU A 84 -11.99 -13.71 -11.41
C LEU A 84 -10.67 -12.94 -11.29
N VAL A 85 -10.05 -12.89 -10.11
CA VAL A 85 -8.75 -12.24 -9.93
C VAL A 85 -7.69 -13.05 -10.66
N TYR A 86 -7.64 -14.36 -10.43
CA TYR A 86 -6.68 -15.25 -11.08
C TYR A 86 -6.87 -15.36 -12.59
N LYS A 87 -8.12 -15.23 -13.07
CA LYS A 87 -8.44 -15.23 -14.50
C LYS A 87 -8.04 -13.94 -15.21
N ASN A 88 -8.27 -12.78 -14.60
CA ASN A 88 -8.15 -11.49 -15.28
C ASN A 88 -6.82 -10.78 -15.01
N LEU A 89 -6.12 -11.12 -13.94
CA LEU A 89 -4.84 -10.53 -13.60
C LEU A 89 -3.70 -11.49 -13.91
N LYS A 90 -2.55 -10.94 -14.32
CA LYS A 90 -1.32 -11.73 -14.37
C LYS A 90 -0.91 -12.04 -12.94
N HIS A 91 -0.74 -13.32 -12.61
CA HIS A 91 -0.27 -13.77 -11.30
C HIS A 91 1.08 -14.47 -11.42
N GLU A 92 1.97 -14.21 -10.49
CA GLU A 92 3.31 -14.79 -10.40
C GLU A 92 3.61 -15.13 -8.95
N GLU A 93 4.10 -16.34 -8.71
CA GLU A 93 4.71 -16.69 -7.44
C GLU A 93 6.19 -16.30 -7.46
N ILE A 94 6.62 -15.54 -6.47
CA ILE A 94 7.97 -14.99 -6.35
C ILE A 94 8.57 -15.30 -4.99
N SER A 95 9.90 -15.39 -4.92
CA SER A 95 10.63 -15.88 -3.74
C SER A 95 10.11 -17.26 -3.32
N ASP A 96 9.88 -17.47 -2.01
CA ASP A 96 9.55 -18.78 -1.45
C ASP A 96 8.03 -19.05 -1.37
N ALA A 97 7.21 -17.99 -1.25
CA ALA A 97 5.74 -18.10 -1.21
C ALA A 97 5.00 -16.76 -1.41
N SER A 98 5.59 -15.75 -2.06
CA SER A 98 4.90 -14.47 -2.27
C SER A 98 4.09 -14.50 -3.57
N LEU A 99 2.84 -14.03 -3.53
CA LEU A 99 2.00 -13.87 -4.72
C LEU A 99 2.00 -12.41 -5.20
N LEU A 100 2.36 -12.21 -6.46
CA LEU A 100 2.28 -10.94 -7.15
C LEU A 100 1.14 -10.96 -8.17
N PHE A 101 0.19 -10.04 -8.05
CA PHE A 101 -0.85 -9.80 -9.04
C PHE A 101 -0.61 -8.47 -9.74
N THR A 102 -0.59 -8.50 -11.06
CA THR A 102 -0.42 -7.30 -11.89
C THR A 102 -1.70 -7.05 -12.68
N VAL A 103 -2.32 -5.89 -12.42
CA VAL A 103 -3.39 -5.34 -13.28
C VAL A 103 -2.73 -4.80 -14.53
N GLY A 104 -3.22 -5.19 -15.70
CA GLY A 104 -2.69 -4.71 -16.99
C GLY A 104 -2.56 -3.18 -17.01
N GLY A 105 -1.41 -2.69 -17.48
CA GLY A 105 -1.16 -1.27 -17.70
C GLY A 105 -1.86 -0.74 -18.95
#